data_AF-A0A974E3H0-F1
#
_entry.id   AF-A0A974E3H0-F1
#
_cell.length_a   1.000
_cell.length_b   1.000
_cell.length_c   1.000
_cell.angle_alpha   90.00
_cell.angle_beta   90.00
_cell.angle_gamma   90.00
#
_symmetry.space_group_name_H-M   'P 1'
#
loop_
_entity.id
_entity.type
_entity.pdbx_description
1 polymer ?
#
loop_
_entity_poly.entity_id
_entity_poly.type
_entity_poly.pdbx_seq_one_letter_code
_entity_poly.pdbx_strand_id
1 'polypeptide(L)'
;MTNGLRTCLYKKETDCNGYIPYDSGHHRKWLNNIPRGRFGRIKRNCSDPKDFQENCEIMKKDFIERGYSLELIQDSIKRVDEIDRETLLAPKKEKNDVRCVPFVMKFSTGGYKLTNMLKKHWQILPMDADLQKIVGEHPSLIFTRPNTLKQSSAPSFLKRKKLIDLARK
;
A
#
# COMPACT_ATOMS: atom_id res chain seq x y z
N MET A 1 -33.17 -21.89 -11.45
CA MET A 1 -32.78 -20.48 -11.57
C MET A 1 -32.54 -19.96 -10.16
N THR A 2 -31.31 -19.62 -9.80
CA THR A 2 -30.99 -19.15 -8.45
C THR A 2 -31.50 -17.72 -8.28
N ASN A 3 -32.56 -17.54 -7.49
CA ASN A 3 -33.14 -16.26 -7.11
C ASN A 3 -32.17 -15.48 -6.19
N GLY A 4 -31.11 -14.89 -6.77
CA GLY A 4 -30.09 -14.14 -6.03
C GLY A 4 -29.67 -12.85 -6.73
N LEU A 5 -29.25 -11.87 -5.94
CA LEU A 5 -28.67 -10.61 -6.43
C LEU A 5 -27.37 -10.89 -7.20
N ARG A 6 -27.37 -10.60 -8.51
CA ARG A 6 -26.17 -10.59 -9.34
C ARG A 6 -25.55 -9.20 -9.34
N THR A 7 -24.27 -9.11 -9.03
CA THR A 7 -23.51 -7.86 -9.08
C THR A 7 -22.37 -8.01 -10.08
N CYS A 8 -22.03 -6.91 -10.77
CA CYS A 8 -20.89 -6.81 -11.67
C CYS A 8 -20.16 -5.48 -11.41
N LEU A 9 -18.94 -5.36 -11.92
CA LEU A 9 -18.20 -4.10 -11.85
C LEU A 9 -18.67 -3.16 -12.96
N TYR A 10 -18.93 -1.89 -12.59
CA TYR A 10 -19.22 -0.82 -13.53
C TYR A 10 -18.16 0.28 -13.41
N LYS A 11 -17.63 0.73 -14.55
CA LYS A 11 -16.69 1.86 -14.66
C LYS A 11 -17.38 2.97 -15.43
N LYS A 12 -17.38 4.19 -14.86
CA LYS A 12 -17.96 5.35 -15.55
C LYS A 12 -17.09 5.72 -16.76
N GLU A 13 -17.70 6.23 -17.81
CA GLU A 13 -16.99 6.70 -19.01
C GLU A 13 -15.98 7.82 -18.71
N THR A 14 -16.26 8.63 -17.69
CA THR A 14 -15.39 9.71 -17.23
C THR A 14 -14.33 9.28 -16.21
N ASP A 15 -14.32 8.01 -15.80
CA ASP A 15 -13.38 7.53 -14.80
C ASP A 15 -11.97 7.40 -15.39
N CYS A 16 -11.10 8.30 -14.98
CA CYS A 16 -9.70 8.26 -15.35
C CYS A 16 -9.00 7.14 -14.57
N ASN A 17 -8.11 6.41 -15.26
CA ASN A 17 -7.33 5.35 -14.66
C ASN A 17 -6.30 5.90 -13.64
N GLY A 18 -6.73 6.22 -12.42
CA GLY A 18 -5.93 6.91 -11.39
C GLY A 18 -4.86 6.07 -10.67
N TYR A 19 -4.40 4.97 -11.27
CA TYR A 19 -3.34 4.16 -10.65
C TYR A 19 -2.00 4.89 -10.62
N ILE A 20 -1.25 4.57 -9.58
CA ILE A 20 0.10 5.06 -9.38
C ILE A 20 1.00 4.40 -10.45
N PRO A 21 1.73 5.18 -11.27
CA PRO A 21 2.72 4.65 -12.22
C PRO A 21 3.77 3.79 -11.52
N TYR A 22 4.22 2.72 -12.17
CA TYR A 22 5.14 1.77 -11.54
C TYR A 22 6.55 2.32 -11.34
N ASP A 23 6.97 3.29 -12.14
CA ASP A 23 8.24 4.01 -12.06
C ASP A 23 8.24 5.16 -11.03
N SER A 24 7.09 5.43 -10.42
CA SER A 24 6.97 6.49 -9.42
C SER A 24 7.80 6.19 -8.16
N GLY A 25 8.15 7.25 -7.44
CA GLY A 25 8.91 7.18 -6.19
C GLY A 25 8.12 6.64 -4.99
N HIS A 26 7.55 5.43 -5.11
CA HIS A 26 6.85 4.73 -4.04
C HIS A 26 7.57 3.42 -3.69
N HIS A 27 7.30 2.93 -2.48
CA HIS A 27 7.90 1.68 -2.02
C HIS A 27 7.45 0.50 -2.90
N ARG A 28 8.42 -0.30 -3.40
CA ARG A 28 8.14 -1.36 -4.37
C ARG A 28 7.11 -2.39 -3.91
N LYS A 29 7.15 -2.78 -2.63
CA LYS A 29 6.13 -3.69 -2.05
C LYS A 29 4.70 -3.12 -2.13
N TRP A 30 4.54 -1.80 -2.04
CA TRP A 30 3.20 -1.19 -2.14
C TRP A 30 2.69 -1.29 -3.56
N LEU A 31 3.52 -0.87 -4.54
CA LEU A 31 3.19 -0.97 -5.96
C LEU A 31 2.85 -2.41 -6.34
N ASN A 32 3.68 -3.39 -5.95
CA ASN A 32 3.45 -4.80 -6.25
C ASN A 32 2.15 -5.36 -5.64
N ASN A 33 1.64 -4.76 -4.57
CA ASN A 33 0.39 -5.20 -3.94
C ASN A 33 -0.86 -4.55 -4.55
N ILE A 34 -0.74 -3.45 -5.30
CA ILE A 34 -1.88 -2.75 -5.91
C ILE A 34 -2.67 -3.66 -6.86
N PRO A 35 -2.04 -4.39 -7.82
CA PRO A 35 -2.76 -5.27 -8.73
C PRO A 35 -3.57 -6.34 -7.98
N ARG A 36 -2.94 -7.07 -7.06
CA ARG A 36 -3.62 -8.07 -6.22
C ARG A 36 -4.82 -7.49 -5.47
N GLY A 37 -4.66 -6.31 -4.88
CA GLY A 37 -5.74 -5.61 -4.18
C GLY A 37 -6.91 -5.22 -5.09
N ARG A 38 -6.63 -4.86 -6.35
CA ARG A 38 -7.65 -4.52 -7.33
C ARG A 38 -8.37 -5.74 -7.88
N PHE A 39 -7.65 -6.76 -8.33
CA PHE A 39 -8.28 -8.01 -8.78
C PHE A 39 -9.12 -8.65 -7.67
N GLY A 40 -8.65 -8.61 -6.41
CA GLY A 40 -9.45 -9.07 -5.27
C GLY A 40 -10.73 -8.28 -5.02
N ARG A 41 -10.80 -7.00 -5.43
CA ARG A 41 -12.06 -6.22 -5.42
C ARG A 41 -12.98 -6.64 -6.55
N ILE A 42 -12.44 -6.87 -7.75
CA ILE A 42 -13.22 -7.35 -8.90
C ILE A 42 -13.88 -8.68 -8.55
N LYS A 43 -13.12 -9.63 -7.99
CA LYS A 43 -13.63 -10.96 -7.59
C LYS A 43 -14.74 -10.88 -6.55
N ARG A 44 -14.66 -9.95 -5.59
CA ARG A 44 -15.73 -9.72 -4.62
C ARG A 44 -17.00 -9.17 -5.27
N ASN A 45 -16.83 -8.18 -6.15
CA ASN A 45 -17.94 -7.44 -6.74
C ASN A 45 -18.67 -8.23 -7.84
N CYS A 46 -17.99 -9.14 -8.56
CA CYS A 46 -18.60 -9.93 -9.62
C CYS A 46 -19.21 -11.21 -9.03
N SER A 47 -20.50 -11.46 -9.27
CA SER A 47 -21.17 -12.71 -8.89
C SER A 47 -20.91 -13.82 -9.90
N ASP A 48 -20.74 -13.49 -11.19
CA ASP A 48 -20.45 -14.44 -12.26
C ASP A 48 -18.93 -14.50 -12.52
N PRO A 49 -18.32 -15.70 -12.57
CA PRO A 49 -16.92 -15.88 -12.96
C PRO A 49 -16.57 -15.28 -14.33
N LYS A 50 -17.50 -15.26 -15.29
CA LYS A 50 -17.27 -14.64 -16.61
C LYS A 50 -17.07 -13.14 -16.48
N ASP A 51 -17.94 -12.46 -15.73
CA ASP A 51 -17.83 -11.02 -15.46
C ASP A 51 -16.48 -10.69 -14.78
N PHE A 52 -16.01 -11.57 -13.88
CA PHE A 52 -14.69 -11.41 -13.26
C PHE A 52 -13.55 -11.46 -14.28
N GLN A 53 -13.54 -12.46 -15.17
CA GLN A 53 -12.49 -12.61 -16.18
C GLN A 53 -12.46 -11.44 -17.17
N GLU A 54 -13.62 -10.99 -17.65
CA GLU A 54 -13.72 -9.82 -18.54
C GLU A 54 -13.18 -8.55 -17.88
N ASN A 55 -13.58 -8.29 -16.63
CA ASN A 55 -13.09 -7.14 -15.88
C ASN A 55 -11.59 -7.23 -15.56
N CYS A 56 -11.05 -8.44 -15.37
CA CYS A 56 -9.61 -8.66 -15.22
C CYS A 56 -8.83 -8.25 -16.47
N GLU A 57 -9.31 -8.59 -17.67
CA GLU A 57 -8.63 -8.21 -18.92
C GLU A 57 -8.71 -6.70 -19.18
N ILE A 58 -9.82 -6.03 -18.83
CA ILE A 58 -9.91 -4.56 -18.88
C ILE A 58 -8.87 -3.94 -17.92
N MET A 59 -8.86 -4.39 -16.67
CA MET A 59 -7.96 -3.87 -15.63
C MET A 59 -6.48 -4.16 -15.93
N LYS A 60 -6.18 -5.25 -16.61
CA LYS A 60 -4.83 -5.60 -17.07
C LYS A 60 -4.30 -4.58 -18.07
N LYS A 61 -5.11 -4.12 -19.02
CA LYS A 61 -4.73 -3.03 -19.95
C LYS A 61 -4.39 -1.75 -19.18
N ASP A 62 -5.25 -1.38 -18.23
CA ASP A 62 -5.04 -0.22 -17.34
C ASP A 62 -3.70 -0.30 -16.56
N PHE A 63 -3.28 -1.49 -16.13
CA PHE A 63 -2.00 -1.68 -15.42
C PHE A 63 -0.79 -1.68 -16.35
N ILE A 64 -0.90 -2.25 -17.55
CA ILE A 64 0.17 -2.24 -18.56
C ILE A 64 0.49 -0.79 -18.95
N GLU A 65 -0.55 0.03 -19.19
CA GLU A 65 -0.40 1.46 -19.49
C GLU A 65 0.36 2.21 -18.38
N ARG A 66 0.22 1.75 -17.13
CA ARG A 66 0.88 2.35 -15.96
C ARG A 66 2.28 1.78 -15.69
N GLY A 67 2.80 0.93 -16.57
CA GLY A 67 4.17 0.40 -16.51
C GLY A 67 4.35 -0.81 -15.59
N TYR A 68 3.26 -1.49 -15.19
CA TYR A 68 3.37 -2.73 -14.42
C TYR A 68 3.75 -3.90 -15.35
N SER A 69 4.68 -4.75 -14.91
CA SER A 69 5.11 -5.93 -15.68
C SER A 69 3.97 -6.95 -15.84
N LEU A 70 3.89 -7.58 -17.01
CA LEU A 70 2.91 -8.64 -17.29
C LEU A 70 2.97 -9.80 -16.28
N GLU A 71 4.17 -10.22 -15.89
CA GLU A 71 4.38 -11.29 -14.91
C GLU A 71 3.69 -10.98 -13.57
N LEU A 72 3.91 -9.79 -13.02
CA LEU A 72 3.28 -9.32 -11.78
C LEU A 72 1.75 -9.31 -11.89
N ILE A 73 1.22 -8.87 -13.04
CA ILE A 73 -0.22 -8.80 -13.27
C ILE A 73 -0.81 -10.21 -13.32
N GLN A 74 -0.21 -11.11 -14.09
CA GLN A 74 -0.65 -12.50 -14.23
C GLN A 74 -0.57 -13.27 -12.90
N ASP A 75 0.53 -13.15 -12.16
CA ASP A 75 0.68 -13.71 -10.82
C ASP A 75 -0.40 -13.19 -9.87
N SER A 76 -0.72 -11.89 -9.95
CA SER A 76 -1.77 -11.29 -9.13
C SER A 76 -3.16 -11.81 -9.47
N ILE A 77 -3.47 -12.00 -10.76
CA ILE A 77 -4.74 -12.59 -11.21
C ILE A 77 -4.82 -14.04 -10.71
N LYS A 78 -3.79 -14.85 -10.97
CA LYS A 78 -3.74 -16.26 -10.56
C LYS A 78 -3.98 -16.42 -9.05
N ARG A 79 -3.25 -15.67 -8.23
CA ARG A 79 -3.39 -15.71 -6.76
C ARG A 79 -4.78 -15.29 -6.27
N VAL A 80 -5.48 -14.41 -7.00
CA VAL A 80 -6.84 -14.01 -6.64
C VAL A 80 -7.84 -15.05 -7.14
N ASP A 81 -7.59 -15.65 -8.29
CA ASP A 81 -8.44 -16.68 -8.87
C ASP A 81 -8.48 -17.96 -8.01
N GLU A 82 -7.38 -18.27 -7.34
CA GLU A 82 -7.30 -19.36 -6.35
C GLU A 82 -8.14 -19.11 -5.07
N ILE A 83 -8.45 -17.85 -4.75
CA ILE A 83 -9.16 -17.50 -3.50
C ILE A 83 -10.66 -17.54 -3.73
N ASP A 84 -11.41 -18.34 -2.98
CA ASP A 84 -12.87 -18.38 -3.10
C ASP A 84 -13.54 -17.02 -2.76
N ARG A 85 -14.63 -16.69 -3.46
CA ARG A 85 -15.34 -15.41 -3.30
C ARG A 85 -15.96 -15.26 -1.91
N GLU A 86 -16.48 -16.33 -1.32
CA GLU A 86 -17.09 -16.29 0.01
C GLU A 86 -16.06 -15.90 1.07
N THR A 87 -14.83 -16.41 0.93
CA THR A 87 -13.72 -16.04 1.82
C THR A 87 -13.35 -14.56 1.74
N LEU A 88 -13.54 -13.93 0.58
CA LEU A 88 -13.28 -12.51 0.36
C LEU A 88 -14.41 -11.62 0.89
N LEU A 89 -15.63 -12.14 0.98
CA LEU A 89 -16.79 -11.45 1.55
C LEU A 89 -16.85 -11.57 3.07
N ALA A 90 -16.23 -12.60 3.63
CA ALA A 90 -16.20 -12.83 5.06
C ALA A 90 -15.56 -11.65 5.82
N PRO A 91 -16.13 -11.23 6.95
CA PRO A 91 -15.54 -10.20 7.79
C PRO A 91 -14.20 -10.69 8.32
N LYS A 92 -13.17 -9.85 8.15
CA LYS A 92 -11.83 -10.17 8.65
C LYS A 92 -11.78 -9.89 10.15
N LYS A 93 -11.42 -10.89 10.94
CA LYS A 93 -11.11 -10.68 12.37
C LYS A 93 -9.94 -9.71 12.48
N GLU A 94 -10.07 -8.71 13.36
CA GLU A 94 -8.95 -7.83 13.68
C GLU A 94 -7.81 -8.69 14.22
N LYS A 95 -6.61 -8.46 13.69
CA LYS A 95 -5.41 -9.09 14.26
C LYS A 95 -5.04 -8.29 15.49
N ASN A 96 -4.76 -9.00 16.59
CA ASN A 96 -4.37 -8.44 17.89
C ASN A 96 -3.34 -7.32 17.75
N ASP A 97 -3.43 -6.36 18.68
CA ASP A 97 -2.51 -5.24 18.86
C ASP A 97 -1.06 -5.73 18.81
N VAL A 98 -0.35 -5.38 17.73
CA VAL A 98 1.10 -5.52 17.71
C VAL A 98 1.65 -4.41 18.60
N ARG A 99 2.04 -4.75 19.83
CA ARG A 99 2.88 -3.89 20.67
C ARG A 99 4.24 -3.72 19.99
N CYS A 100 4.31 -2.78 19.06
CA CYS A 100 5.57 -2.30 18.51
C CYS A 100 5.51 -0.79 18.36
N VAL A 101 6.63 -0.12 18.61
CA VAL A 101 6.78 1.30 18.32
C VAL A 101 7.19 1.43 16.84
N PRO A 102 6.35 2.02 15.98
CA PRO A 102 6.70 2.20 14.58
C PRO A 102 7.68 3.37 14.41
N PHE A 103 8.80 3.11 13.74
CA PHE A 103 9.67 4.15 13.23
C PHE A 103 9.07 4.72 11.94
N VAL A 104 8.47 5.91 12.06
CA VAL A 104 7.79 6.58 10.95
C VAL A 104 8.76 7.53 10.24
N MET A 105 8.99 7.31 8.94
CA MET A 105 9.81 8.19 8.12
C MET A 105 9.18 8.46 6.76
N LYS A 106 9.61 9.51 6.06
CA LYS A 106 9.18 9.74 4.67
C LYS A 106 9.92 8.79 3.73
N PHE A 107 9.23 8.29 2.71
CA PHE A 107 9.87 7.48 1.69
C PHE A 107 10.95 8.27 0.96
N SER A 108 12.13 7.68 0.85
CA SER A 108 13.27 8.15 0.06
C SER A 108 13.99 6.93 -0.52
N THR A 109 14.74 7.11 -1.60
CA THR A 109 15.59 6.06 -2.18
C THR A 109 16.61 5.52 -1.16
N GLY A 110 17.10 6.39 -0.27
CA GLY A 110 17.97 6.02 0.86
C GLY A 110 17.26 5.28 2.00
N GLY A 111 15.93 5.30 2.05
CA GLY A 111 15.15 4.64 3.10
C GLY A 111 15.38 3.13 3.19
N TYR A 112 15.71 2.49 2.07
CA TYR A 112 16.10 1.06 2.05
C TYR A 112 17.40 0.81 2.80
N LYS A 113 18.41 1.68 2.64
CA LYS A 113 19.68 1.59 3.36
C LYS A 113 19.46 1.74 4.87
N LEU A 114 18.63 2.72 5.26
CA LEU A 114 18.26 2.93 6.66
C LEU A 114 17.50 1.73 7.24
N THR A 115 16.60 1.13 6.46
CA THR A 115 15.88 -0.10 6.85
C THR A 115 16.83 -1.24 7.14
N ASN A 116 17.83 -1.45 6.27
CA ASN A 116 18.81 -2.52 6.45
C ASN A 116 19.72 -2.25 7.65
N MET A 117 20.13 -1.00 7.86
CA MET A 117 20.93 -0.59 9.03
C MET A 117 20.14 -0.83 10.32
N LEU A 118 18.87 -0.39 10.38
CA LEU A 118 18.04 -0.56 11.57
C LEU A 118 17.83 -2.05 11.91
N LYS A 119 17.63 -2.90 10.89
CA LYS A 119 17.54 -4.37 11.10
C LYS A 119 18.84 -4.97 11.61
N LYS A 120 19.98 -4.58 11.04
CA LYS A 120 21.31 -5.08 11.43
C LYS A 120 21.63 -4.74 12.89
N HIS A 121 21.25 -3.55 13.33
CA HIS A 121 21.57 -3.03 14.66
C HIS A 121 20.39 -3.09 15.65
N TRP A 122 19.29 -3.77 15.29
CA TRP A 122 18.10 -3.83 16.14
C TRP A 122 18.39 -4.42 17.51
N GLN A 123 19.27 -5.41 17.56
CA GLN A 123 19.66 -6.12 18.78
C GLN A 123 20.25 -5.23 19.88
N ILE A 124 20.68 -4.00 19.55
CA ILE A 124 21.18 -3.04 20.54
C ILE A 124 20.05 -2.53 21.44
N LEU A 125 18.82 -2.37 20.92
CA LEU A 125 17.71 -1.81 21.70
C LEU A 125 17.19 -2.78 22.79
N PRO A 126 17.05 -4.10 22.54
CA PRO A 126 16.69 -5.06 23.58
C PRO A 126 17.75 -5.30 24.67
N MET A 127 18.99 -4.81 24.50
CA MET A 127 20.02 -4.92 25.56
C MET A 127 19.71 -4.04 26.77
N ASP A 128 18.91 -2.98 26.57
CA ASP A 128 18.41 -2.12 27.62
C ASP A 128 17.08 -2.68 28.15
N ALA A 129 17.01 -2.92 29.47
CA ALA A 129 15.87 -3.56 30.13
C ALA A 129 14.58 -2.72 30.09
N ASP A 130 14.70 -1.40 29.97
CA ASP A 130 13.54 -0.50 29.85
C ASP A 130 13.05 -0.45 28.42
N LEU A 131 13.97 -0.38 27.45
CA LEU A 131 13.62 -0.39 26.03
C LEU A 131 13.03 -1.74 25.61
N GLN A 132 13.56 -2.87 26.09
CA GLN A 132 13.08 -4.22 25.76
C GLN A 132 11.57 -4.41 26.04
N LYS A 133 11.02 -3.75 27.07
CA LYS A 133 9.59 -3.82 27.41
C LYS A 133 8.70 -3.08 26.41
N ILE A 134 9.27 -2.09 25.71
CA ILE A 134 8.54 -1.15 24.84
C ILE A 134 8.74 -1.52 23.37
N VAL A 135 9.96 -1.90 22.98
CA VAL A 135 10.31 -2.25 21.61
C VAL A 135 9.90 -3.69 21.31
N GLY A 136 9.37 -3.91 20.11
CA GLY A 136 9.01 -5.26 19.67
C GLY A 136 10.24 -6.11 19.29
N GLU A 137 10.00 -7.40 19.03
CA GLU A 137 11.04 -8.35 18.58
C GLU A 137 11.75 -7.90 17.29
N HIS A 138 11.05 -7.15 16.44
CA HIS A 138 11.55 -6.67 15.16
C HIS A 138 11.28 -5.18 14.96
N PRO A 139 12.14 -4.49 14.19
CA PRO A 139 11.92 -3.09 13.85
C PRO A 139 10.66 -2.95 13.01
N SER A 140 9.72 -2.13 13.48
CA SER A 140 8.57 -1.70 12.72
C SER A 140 8.93 -0.40 11.99
N LEU A 141 9.04 -0.44 10.66
CA LEU A 141 9.30 0.75 9.86
C LEU A 141 8.08 1.07 9.02
N ILE A 142 7.62 2.32 9.12
CA ILE A 142 6.51 2.83 8.34
C ILE A 142 7.01 3.96 7.47
N PHE A 143 6.90 3.77 6.16
CA PHE A 143 7.10 4.85 5.21
C PHE A 143 5.82 5.67 5.08
N THR A 144 5.99 6.99 5.04
CA THR A 144 4.94 7.96 4.72
C THR A 144 5.27 8.64 3.40
N ARG A 145 4.25 9.23 2.76
CA ARG A 145 4.42 9.91 1.48
C ARG A 145 5.39 11.10 1.63
N PRO A 146 6.38 11.25 0.73
CA PRO A 146 7.18 12.47 0.69
C PRO A 146 6.33 13.66 0.21
N ASN A 147 6.80 14.88 0.48
CA ASN A 147 6.12 16.07 -0.01
C ASN A 147 6.19 16.11 -1.53
N THR A 148 5.08 16.49 -2.19
CA THR A 148 5.11 16.77 -3.63
C THR A 148 5.77 18.11 -3.92
N LEU A 149 6.20 18.33 -5.16
CA LEU A 149 6.68 19.64 -5.62
C LEU A 149 5.65 20.74 -5.32
N LYS A 150 4.37 20.52 -5.62
CA LYS A 150 3.27 21.44 -5.27
C LYS A 150 3.26 21.78 -3.78
N GLN A 151 3.36 20.78 -2.91
CA GLN A 151 3.38 20.99 -1.45
C GLN A 151 4.64 21.70 -0.96
N SER A 152 5.76 21.56 -1.68
CA SER A 152 7.01 22.23 -1.36
C SER A 152 7.04 23.68 -1.85
N SER A 153 6.53 23.93 -3.05
CA SER A 153 6.62 25.23 -3.73
C SER A 153 5.47 26.17 -3.39
N ALA A 154 4.27 25.64 -3.16
CA ALA A 154 3.07 26.40 -2.83
C ALA A 154 2.34 25.72 -1.66
N PRO A 155 2.93 25.76 -0.44
CA PRO A 155 2.29 25.17 0.72
C PRO A 155 0.97 25.91 0.99
N SER A 156 -0.10 25.17 1.25
CA SER A 156 -1.41 25.71 1.58
C SER A 156 -1.43 26.52 2.87
N PHE A 157 -0.36 26.42 3.67
CA PHE A 157 -0.17 27.20 4.89
C PHE A 157 1.30 27.64 4.97
N LEU A 158 1.52 28.94 5.22
CA LEU A 158 2.84 29.48 5.51
C LEU A 158 3.31 28.90 6.85
N LYS A 159 4.42 28.14 6.85
CA LYS A 159 5.03 27.69 8.10
C LYS A 159 5.37 28.93 8.93
N ARG A 160 4.74 29.10 10.09
CA ARG A 160 5.20 30.08 11.10
C ARG A 160 6.66 29.73 11.42
N LYS A 161 7.58 30.69 11.27
CA LYS A 161 8.93 30.57 11.82
C LYS A 161 8.76 30.28 13.32
N LYS A 162 9.31 29.16 13.80
CA LYS A 162 9.39 28.93 15.24
C LYS A 162 10.30 30.03 15.79
N LEU A 163 9.85 30.72 16.84
CA LEU A 163 10.56 31.80 17.56
C LEU A 163 11.94 31.39 18.13
N ILE A 164 12.36 30.13 17.94
CA ILE A 164 13.56 29.54 18.52
C ILE A 164 14.84 30.04 17.81
N ASP A 165 14.73 30.52 16.57
CA ASP A 165 15.88 31.08 15.82
C ASP A 165 16.22 32.54 16.21
N LEU A 166 15.43 33.18 17.08
CA LEU A 166 15.70 34.55 17.54
C LEU A 166 16.42 34.61 18.90
N ALA A 167 16.63 33.48 19.57
CA ALA A 167 17.26 33.40 20.90
C ALA A 167 18.74 32.97 20.86
N ARG A 168 19.38 33.01 19.68
CA ARG A 168 20.83 32.75 19.49
C ARG A 168 21.60 33.98 19.02
N LYS A 169 21.32 35.15 19.61
CA LYS A 169 22.21 36.30 19.57
C LYS A 169 22.54 36.72 20.98
#